data_AF-A0A418AVF7-F1
#
_entry.id   AF-A0A418AVF7-F1
#
_cell.length_a   1.000
_cell.length_b   1.000
_cell.length_c   1.000
_cell.angle_alpha   90.00
_cell.angle_beta   90.00
_cell.angle_gamma   90.00
#
_symmetry.space_group_name_H-M   'P 1'
#
loop_
_entity.id
_entity.type
_entity.pdbx_description
1 polymer ?
#
loop_
_entity_poly.entity_id
_entity_poly.type
_entity_poly.pdbx_seq_one_letter_code
_entity_poly.pdbx_strand_id
1 'polypeptide(L)'
;MNAAAFAAANSPLDSLNGVRMAYTDPFQSRFKHMFYNAVDPSQKHLYSRPPHVGEKLWIQAQRDNPDPANLVPAAVVGFKELSTRIQLQQAHIKKFHGYAKVLDKQREGLEHLTRILNQDMRDVQIMKKALEDDSA
;
A
#
# COMPACT_ATOMS: atom_id res chain seq x y z
N MET A 1 13.46 31.17 -47.29
CA MET A 1 13.15 30.38 -46.08
C MET A 1 14.48 29.88 -45.51
N ASN A 2 14.86 30.36 -44.33
CA ASN A 2 16.24 30.31 -43.84
C ASN A 2 16.48 29.05 -43.00
N ALA A 3 17.46 28.22 -43.38
CA ALA A 3 17.81 26.96 -42.71
C ALA A 3 18.22 27.14 -41.23
N ALA A 4 18.59 28.37 -40.84
CA ALA A 4 18.90 28.74 -39.45
C ALA A 4 17.69 28.66 -38.50
N ALA A 5 16.45 28.75 -38.99
CA ALA A 5 15.25 28.71 -38.15
C ALA A 5 14.93 27.31 -37.60
N PHE A 6 15.40 26.24 -38.25
CA PHE A 6 15.25 24.86 -37.76
C PHE A 6 16.38 24.42 -36.82
N ALA A 7 17.56 25.03 -36.91
CA ALA A 7 18.69 24.74 -36.02
C ALA A 7 18.52 25.35 -34.61
N ALA A 8 17.76 26.44 -34.49
CA ALA A 8 17.47 27.09 -33.21
C ALA A 8 16.53 26.28 -32.29
N ALA A 9 15.82 25.28 -32.82
CA ALA A 9 14.87 24.47 -32.05
C ALA A 9 15.53 23.36 -31.21
N ASN A 10 16.83 23.10 -31.38
CA ASN A 10 17.53 22.03 -30.67
C ASN A 10 19.02 22.36 -30.50
N SER A 11 19.36 23.45 -29.80
CA SER A 11 20.76 23.62 -29.42
C SER A 11 21.18 22.49 -28.46
N PRO A 12 22.45 22.05 -28.46
CA PRO A 12 22.93 21.08 -27.47
C PRO A 12 22.67 21.54 -26.03
N LEU A 13 22.70 22.85 -25.78
CA LEU A 13 22.37 23.45 -24.49
C LEU A 13 20.89 23.27 -24.13
N ASP A 14 19.98 23.44 -25.08
CA ASP A 14 18.55 23.20 -24.87
C ASP A 14 18.26 21.72 -24.61
N SER A 15 18.96 20.83 -25.31
CA SER A 15 18.90 19.39 -25.05
C SER A 15 19.37 19.05 -23.63
N LEU A 16 20.51 19.60 -23.20
CA LEU A 16 21.03 19.41 -21.84
C LEU A 16 20.07 19.98 -20.78
N ASN A 17 19.50 21.16 -21.03
CA ASN A 17 18.48 21.75 -20.17
C ASN A 17 17.23 20.87 -20.09
N GLY A 18 16.75 20.34 -21.21
CA GLY A 18 15.61 19.44 -21.28
C GLY A 18 15.85 18.14 -20.48
N VAL A 19 17.04 17.54 -20.63
CA VAL A 19 17.44 16.38 -19.81
C VAL A 19 17.47 16.75 -18.34
N ARG A 20 18.10 17.87 -17.96
CA ARG A 20 18.15 18.32 -16.56
C ARG A 20 16.75 18.49 -15.98
N MET A 21 15.86 19.20 -16.68
CA MET A 21 14.49 19.44 -16.21
C MET A 21 13.69 18.14 -16.11
N ALA A 22 13.88 17.20 -17.02
CA ALA A 22 13.21 15.90 -16.98
C ALA A 22 13.51 15.09 -15.70
N TYR A 23 14.66 15.31 -15.05
CA TYR A 23 15.05 14.64 -13.80
C TYR A 23 14.82 15.47 -12.54
N THR A 24 14.74 16.80 -12.66
CA THR A 24 14.79 17.71 -11.49
C THR A 24 13.53 18.55 -11.29
N ASP A 25 12.80 18.89 -12.35
CA ASP A 25 11.63 19.77 -12.27
C ASP A 25 10.33 18.95 -12.24
N PRO A 26 9.47 19.08 -11.22
CA PRO A 26 8.23 18.31 -11.15
C PRO A 26 7.24 18.59 -12.28
N PHE A 27 7.26 19.77 -12.92
CA PHE A 27 6.33 20.10 -14.00
C PHE A 27 6.78 19.52 -15.34
N GLN A 28 8.09 19.48 -15.60
CA GLN A 28 8.71 18.98 -16.82
C GLN A 28 9.25 17.55 -16.70
N SER A 29 9.20 16.96 -15.50
CA SER A 29 9.69 15.60 -15.28
C SER A 29 9.03 14.61 -16.22
N ARG A 30 9.85 13.75 -16.83
CA ARG A 30 9.39 12.63 -17.66
C ARG A 30 9.13 11.37 -16.83
N PHE A 31 9.50 11.39 -15.55
CA PHE A 31 9.37 10.26 -14.62
C PHE A 31 8.15 10.44 -13.72
N LYS A 32 6.97 10.57 -14.32
CA LYS A 32 5.70 10.71 -13.60
C LYS A 32 4.89 9.44 -13.73
N HIS A 33 4.57 8.81 -12.62
CA HIS A 33 3.72 7.62 -12.61
C HIS A 33 2.58 7.81 -11.63
N MET A 34 1.41 7.29 -12.01
CA MET A 34 0.24 7.28 -11.15
C MET A 34 0.21 5.96 -10.40
N PHE A 35 0.13 6.07 -9.08
CA PHE A 35 -0.11 4.96 -8.19
C PHE A 35 -1.43 5.18 -7.47
N TYR A 36 -1.87 4.16 -6.73
CA TYR A 36 -3.11 4.21 -5.96
C TYR A 36 -2.80 3.99 -4.48
N ASN A 37 -3.27 4.91 -3.65
CA ASN A 37 -3.15 4.83 -2.19
C ASN A 37 -4.51 4.49 -1.59
N ALA A 38 -4.52 3.58 -0.62
CA ALA A 38 -5.70 3.30 0.18
C ALA A 38 -5.97 4.48 1.12
N VAL A 39 -7.23 4.89 1.20
CA VAL A 39 -7.69 5.99 2.04
C VAL A 39 -9.05 5.64 2.62
N ASP A 40 -9.30 6.10 3.83
CA ASP A 40 -10.64 6.04 4.41
C ASP A 40 -11.62 6.83 3.51
N PRO A 41 -12.79 6.27 3.16
CA PRO A 41 -13.76 6.96 2.31
C PRO A 41 -14.14 8.36 2.80
N SER A 42 -14.18 8.59 4.11
CA SER A 42 -14.46 9.89 4.71
C SER A 42 -13.38 10.94 4.41
N GLN A 43 -12.14 10.51 4.16
CA GLN A 43 -10.99 11.40 3.92
C GLN A 43 -10.68 11.63 2.45
N LYS A 44 -11.39 10.96 1.52
CA LYS A 44 -11.15 11.08 0.08
C LYS A 44 -11.21 12.51 -0.45
N HIS A 45 -12.10 13.32 0.11
CA HIS A 45 -12.27 14.72 -0.29
C HIS A 45 -11.01 15.57 -0.07
N LEU A 46 -10.06 15.12 0.76
CA LEU A 46 -8.78 15.78 0.99
C LEU A 46 -7.78 15.58 -0.16
N TYR A 47 -8.04 14.64 -1.08
CA TYR A 47 -7.15 14.28 -2.16
C TYR A 47 -7.61 14.95 -3.46
N SER A 48 -6.80 15.91 -3.92
CA SER A 48 -7.03 16.67 -5.14
C SER A 48 -5.86 16.52 -6.11
N ARG A 49 -6.08 16.87 -7.38
CA ARG A 49 -5.06 16.80 -8.43
C ARG A 49 -3.86 17.69 -8.07
N PRO A 50 -2.64 17.14 -7.99
CA PRO A 50 -1.45 17.96 -7.77
C PRO A 50 -1.20 18.96 -8.91
N PRO A 51 -0.63 20.16 -8.64
CA PRO A 51 -0.43 21.20 -9.66
C PRO A 51 0.41 20.74 -10.87
N HIS A 52 1.40 19.88 -10.65
CA HIS A 52 2.33 19.40 -11.67
C HIS A 52 1.81 18.22 -12.50
N VAL A 53 0.59 17.74 -12.20
CA VAL A 53 -0.09 16.66 -12.93
C VAL A 53 -1.10 17.27 -13.88
N GLY A 54 -0.98 16.98 -15.18
CA GLY A 54 -1.95 17.43 -16.16
C GLY A 54 -3.34 16.82 -15.93
N GLU A 55 -4.39 17.60 -16.20
CA GLU A 55 -5.78 17.20 -15.99
C GLU A 55 -6.16 15.92 -16.73
N LYS A 56 -5.75 15.78 -18.00
CA LYS A 56 -6.00 14.57 -18.79
C LYS A 56 -5.43 13.31 -18.12
N LEU A 57 -4.21 13.38 -17.60
CA LEU A 57 -3.55 12.27 -16.93
C LEU A 57 -4.25 11.93 -15.61
N TRP A 58 -4.71 12.95 -14.87
CA TRP A 58 -5.44 12.76 -13.62
C TRP A 58 -6.80 12.10 -13.84
N ILE A 59 -7.58 12.57 -14.82
CA ILE A 59 -8.86 11.97 -15.17
C ILE A 59 -8.67 10.51 -15.59
N GLN A 60 -7.64 10.24 -16.40
CA GLN A 60 -7.31 8.87 -16.79
C GLN A 60 -6.98 7.99 -15.58
N ALA A 61 -6.16 8.48 -14.65
CA ALA A 61 -5.85 7.75 -13.42
C ALA A 61 -7.08 7.50 -12.54
N GLN A 62 -8.03 8.44 -12.48
CA GLN A 62 -9.29 8.20 -11.77
C GLN A 62 -10.13 7.11 -12.43
N ARG A 63 -10.14 7.02 -13.76
CA ARG A 63 -10.84 5.97 -14.52
C ARG A 63 -10.18 4.60 -14.40
N ASP A 64 -8.85 4.56 -14.43
CA ASP A 64 -8.05 3.35 -14.36
C ASP A 64 -7.85 2.85 -12.92
N ASN A 65 -8.48 3.52 -11.95
CA ASN A 65 -8.39 3.14 -10.56
C ASN A 65 -9.06 1.77 -10.33
N PRO A 66 -8.32 0.74 -9.86
CA PRO A 66 -8.86 -0.61 -9.72
C PRO A 66 -9.90 -0.74 -8.60
N ASP A 67 -9.90 0.18 -7.63
CA ASP A 67 -10.91 0.24 -6.58
C ASP A 67 -11.23 1.71 -6.24
N PRO A 68 -12.17 2.33 -6.98
CA PRO A 68 -12.58 3.71 -6.74
C PRO A 68 -13.25 3.91 -5.38
N ALA A 69 -13.67 2.85 -4.68
CA ALA A 69 -14.33 2.92 -3.38
C ALA A 69 -13.34 3.06 -2.21
N ASN A 70 -12.10 2.59 -2.36
CA ASN A 70 -11.10 2.66 -1.28
C ASN A 70 -9.74 3.26 -1.69
N LEU A 71 -9.51 3.47 -2.98
CA LEU A 71 -8.25 3.99 -3.49
C LEU A 71 -8.41 5.38 -4.11
N VAL A 72 -7.35 6.17 -4.01
CA VAL A 72 -7.21 7.47 -4.69
C VAL A 72 -5.91 7.53 -5.50
N PRO A 73 -5.91 8.19 -6.67
CA PRO A 73 -4.67 8.39 -7.42
C PRO A 73 -3.66 9.23 -6.62
N ALA A 74 -2.40 8.84 -6.71
CA ALA A 74 -1.27 9.53 -6.11
C ALA A 74 -0.13 9.58 -7.14
N ALA A 75 0.27 10.80 -7.51
CA ALA A 75 1.39 10.98 -8.40
C ALA A 75 2.71 10.76 -7.66
N VAL A 76 3.61 10.03 -8.29
CA VAL A 76 4.99 9.87 -7.87
C VAL A 76 5.89 10.43 -8.96
N VAL A 77 6.75 11.36 -8.59
CA VAL A 77 7.64 12.07 -9.49
C VAL A 77 9.09 11.78 -9.17
N GLY A 78 9.77 11.20 -10.16
CA GLY A 78 11.19 10.88 -10.07
C GLY A 78 11.52 9.78 -9.05
N PHE A 79 12.82 9.58 -8.86
CA PHE A 79 13.32 8.46 -8.06
C PHE A 79 13.26 8.70 -6.56
N LYS A 80 13.29 9.97 -6.12
CA LYS A 80 13.22 10.30 -4.70
C LYS A 80 11.90 9.86 -4.10
N GLU A 81 10.78 10.25 -4.70
CA GLU A 81 9.44 9.87 -4.22
C GLU A 81 9.18 8.37 -4.39
N LEU A 82 9.69 7.77 -5.48
CA LEU A 82 9.61 6.31 -5.66
C LEU A 82 10.35 5.58 -4.54
N SER A 83 11.56 6.04 -4.18
CA SER A 83 12.33 5.48 -3.07
C SER A 83 11.61 5.63 -1.74
N THR A 84 11.03 6.80 -1.46
CA THR A 84 10.18 7.01 -0.28
C THR A 84 9.01 6.03 -0.25
N ARG A 85 8.35 5.79 -1.39
CA ARG A 85 7.25 4.83 -1.47
C ARG A 85 7.70 3.40 -1.17
N ILE A 86 8.86 2.97 -1.68
CA ILE A 86 9.46 1.67 -1.38
C ILE A 86 9.74 1.53 0.12
N GLN A 87 10.31 2.57 0.76
CA GLN A 87 10.59 2.56 2.19
C GLN A 87 9.31 2.44 3.03
N LEU A 88 8.25 3.16 2.67
CA LEU A 88 6.94 3.05 3.33
C LEU A 88 6.35 1.64 3.18
N GLN A 89 6.43 1.05 1.99
CA GLN A 89 5.98 -0.34 1.76
C GLN A 89 6.77 -1.35 2.59
N GLN A 90 8.10 -1.20 2.69
CA GLN A 90 8.93 -2.05 3.54
C GLN A 90 8.56 -1.91 5.02
N ALA A 91 8.27 -0.69 5.49
CA ALA A 91 7.82 -0.46 6.85
C ALA A 91 6.45 -1.14 7.12
N HIS A 92 5.51 -1.05 6.17
CA HIS A 92 4.23 -1.73 6.27
C HIS A 92 4.38 -3.25 6.33
N ILE A 93 5.22 -3.84 5.48
CA ILE A 93 5.48 -5.29 5.48
C ILE A 93 6.02 -5.74 6.84
N LYS A 94 6.98 -5.00 7.43
CA LYS A 94 7.50 -5.30 8.77
C LYS A 94 6.41 -5.28 9.83
N LYS A 95 5.50 -4.29 9.76
CA LYS A 95 4.36 -4.17 10.68
C LYS A 95 3.38 -5.34 10.53
N PHE A 96 3.01 -5.69 9.30
CA PHE A 96 2.12 -6.83 9.03
C PHE A 96 2.73 -8.16 9.46
N HIS A 97 4.03 -8.35 9.27
CA HIS A 97 4.74 -9.52 9.79
C HIS A 97 4.66 -9.60 11.32
N GLY A 98 4.79 -8.47 12.01
CA GLY A 98 4.59 -8.39 13.45
C GLY A 98 3.18 -8.79 13.87
N TYR A 99 2.15 -8.29 13.18
CA TYR A 99 0.76 -8.67 13.43
C TYR A 99 0.50 -10.16 13.21
N ALA A 100 0.98 -10.72 12.10
CA ALA A 100 0.85 -12.14 11.81
C ALA A 100 1.45 -13.00 12.94
N LYS A 101 2.62 -12.64 13.45
CA LYS A 101 3.24 -13.35 14.59
C LYS A 101 2.41 -13.28 15.87
N VAL A 102 1.79 -12.13 16.16
CA VAL A 102 0.94 -11.99 17.35
C VAL A 102 -0.31 -12.86 17.21
N LEU A 103 -0.96 -12.82 16.05
CA LEU A 103 -2.14 -13.64 15.76
C LEU A 103 -1.83 -15.14 15.83
N ASP A 104 -0.66 -15.55 15.34
CA ASP A 104 -0.22 -16.95 15.39
C ASP A 104 -0.05 -17.44 16.84
N LYS A 105 0.59 -16.64 17.69
CA LYS A 105 0.69 -16.94 19.14
C LYS A 105 -0.67 -16.98 19.84
N GLN A 106 -1.59 -16.08 19.47
CA GLN A 106 -2.95 -16.11 20.01
C GLN A 106 -3.69 -17.38 19.61
N ARG A 107 -3.54 -17.83 18.35
CA ARG A 107 -4.09 -19.10 17.87
C ARG A 107 -3.56 -20.28 18.69
N GLU A 108 -2.23 -20.38 18.86
CA GLU A 108 -1.61 -21.45 19.65
C GLU A 108 -2.11 -21.49 21.11
N GLY A 109 -2.26 -20.31 21.73
CA GLY A 109 -2.82 -20.20 23.08
C GLY A 109 -4.26 -20.71 23.16
N LEU A 110 -5.10 -20.32 22.21
CA LEU A 110 -6.50 -20.78 22.15
C LEU A 110 -6.60 -22.29 21.90
N GLU A 111 -5.77 -22.85 21.02
CA GLU A 111 -5.69 -24.29 20.78
C GLU A 111 -5.28 -25.04 22.05
N HIS A 112 -4.35 -24.48 22.82
CA HIS A 112 -3.92 -25.07 24.08
C HIS A 112 -5.03 -25.07 25.14
N LEU A 113 -5.72 -23.94 25.33
CA LEU A 113 -6.86 -23.84 26.24
C LEU A 113 -7.98 -24.81 25.85
N THR A 114 -8.28 -24.93 24.56
CA THR A 114 -9.29 -25.88 24.05
C THR A 114 -8.91 -27.32 24.40
N ARG A 115 -7.61 -27.69 24.32
CA ARG A 115 -7.14 -29.02 24.69
C ARG A 115 -7.31 -29.31 26.19
N ILE A 116 -6.99 -28.35 27.05
CA ILE A 116 -7.17 -28.49 28.51
C ILE A 116 -8.65 -28.69 28.84
N LEU A 117 -9.54 -27.83 28.33
CA LEU A 117 -10.97 -27.93 28.60
C LEU A 117 -11.57 -29.27 28.16
N ASN A 118 -11.15 -29.78 27.00
CA ASN A 118 -11.57 -31.11 26.54
C ASN A 118 -11.06 -32.24 27.45
N GLN A 119 -9.87 -32.10 28.04
CA GLN A 119 -9.36 -33.05 29.02
C GLN A 119 -10.18 -33.00 30.31
N ASP A 120 -10.37 -31.80 30.87
CA ASP A 120 -11.13 -31.60 32.11
C ASP A 120 -12.57 -32.11 31.98
N MET A 121 -13.20 -31.91 30.81
CA MET A 121 -14.52 -32.47 30.53
C MET A 121 -14.55 -34.00 30.58
N ARG A 122 -13.53 -34.67 30.05
CA ARG A 122 -13.41 -36.14 30.13
C ARG A 122 -13.23 -36.60 31.57
N ASP A 123 -12.39 -35.90 32.34
CA ASP A 123 -12.13 -36.25 33.73
C ASP A 123 -13.40 -36.10 34.58
N VAL A 124 -14.19 -35.04 34.36
CA VAL A 124 -15.51 -34.86 34.99
C VAL A 124 -16.48 -35.97 34.62
N GLN A 125 -16.52 -36.41 33.36
CA GLN A 125 -17.37 -37.53 32.93
C GLN A 125 -16.99 -38.84 33.62
N ILE A 126 -15.69 -39.11 33.77
CA ILE A 126 -15.19 -40.30 34.47
C ILE A 126 -15.58 -40.25 35.96
N MET A 127 -15.37 -39.11 36.63
CA MET A 127 -15.74 -38.94 38.04
C MET A 127 -17.24 -39.12 38.28
N LYS A 128 -18.09 -38.58 37.40
CA LYS A 128 -19.54 -38.78 37.49
C LYS A 128 -19.93 -40.25 37.37
N LYS A 129 -19.33 -40.98 36.42
CA LYS A 129 -19.59 -42.41 36.26
C LYS A 129 -19.17 -43.24 37.47
N ALA A 130 -18.00 -42.95 38.03
CA ALA A 130 -17.53 -43.64 39.24
C ALA A 130 -18.47 -43.42 40.44
N LEU A 131 -19.01 -42.20 40.60
CA LEU A 131 -20.00 -41.91 41.63
C LEU A 131 -21.34 -42.64 41.41
N GLU A 132 -21.78 -42.75 40.16
CA GLU A 132 -22.98 -43.53 39.81
C GLU A 132 -22.77 -45.02 40.15
N ASP A 133 -21.62 -45.59 39.79
CA ASP A 133 -21.25 -46.99 40.05
C ASP A 133 -21.12 -47.30 41.56
N ASP A 134 -20.62 -46.37 42.38
CA ASP A 134 -20.50 -46.54 43.85
C ASP A 134 -21.85 -46.42 44.59
N SER A 135 -22.88 -45.89 43.94
CA SER A 135 -24.22 -45.68 44.51
C SER A 135 -25.26 -46.75 44.10
N ALA A 136 -24.86 -47.73 43.29
CA ALA A 136 -25.64 -48.87 42.81
C ALA A 136 -25.37 -50.15 43.62
#